data_AF-A0A6N7KZD0-F1
#
_entry.id   AF-A0A6N7KZD0-F1
#
_cell.length_a   1.000
_cell.length_b   1.000
_cell.length_c   1.000
_cell.angle_alpha   90.00
_cell.angle_beta   90.00
_cell.angle_gamma   90.00
#
_symmetry.space_group_name_H-M   'P 1'
#
loop_
_entity.id
_entity.type
_entity.pdbx_description
1 polymer ?
#
loop_
_entity_poly.entity_id
_entity_poly.type
_entity_poly.pdbx_seq_one_letter_code
_entity_poly.pdbx_strand_id
1 'polypeptide(L)' 'MSTVELTPPEAARWAARSGLVLPAERHAAVAAVANHIHAVVSVLRELDFADVAPAAAYRAAQEKHDAAV' A
#
# COMPACT_ATOMS: atom_id res chain seq x y z
N MET A 1 -12.59 1.79 -6.33
CA MET A 1 -13.07 1.25 -5.03
C MET A 1 -13.09 2.39 -4.03
N SER A 2 -14.18 2.56 -3.29
CA SER A 2 -14.28 3.60 -2.26
C SER A 2 -13.18 3.41 -1.22
N THR A 3 -12.37 4.45 -0.99
CA THR A 3 -11.45 4.51 0.13
C THR A 3 -12.29 4.53 1.40
N VAL A 4 -12.38 3.39 2.09
CA VAL A 4 -12.94 3.37 3.44
C VAL A 4 -12.00 4.20 4.29
N GLU A 5 -12.44 5.40 4.68
CA GLU A 5 -11.69 6.22 5.62
C GLU A 5 -11.60 5.47 6.95
N LEU A 6 -10.38 5.22 7.40
CA LEU A 6 -10.11 4.67 8.71
C LEU A 6 -10.56 5.69 9.76
N THR A 7 -11.43 5.23 10.64
CA THR A 7 -11.83 6.00 11.82
C THR A 7 -10.73 5.96 12.89
N PRO A 8 -10.68 6.94 13.81
CA PRO A 8 -9.74 6.93 14.94
C PRO A 8 -9.69 5.61 15.75
N PRO A 9 -10.82 4.99 16.15
CA PRO A 9 -10.77 3.72 16.88
C PRO A 9 -10.26 2.55 16.02
N GLU A 10 -10.50 2.56 14.70
CA GLU A 10 -9.96 1.54 13.80
C GLU A 10 -8.45 1.67 13.65
N ALA A 11 -7.94 2.91 13.52
CA ALA A 11 -6.51 3.17 13.50
C ALA A 11 -5.83 2.69 14.80
N ALA A 12 -6.45 2.93 15.96
CA ALA A 12 -5.97 2.43 17.25
C ALA A 12 -5.95 0.90 17.32
N ARG A 13 -7.01 0.24 16.83
CA ARG A 13 -7.08 -1.23 16.74
C ARG A 13 -5.98 -1.80 15.85
N TRP A 14 -5.70 -1.15 14.73
CA TRP A 14 -4.66 -1.60 13.80
C TRP A 14 -3.25 -1.40 14.38
N ALA A 15 -2.99 -0.27 15.05
CA ALA A 15 -1.75 -0.05 15.77
C ALA A 15 -1.53 -1.09 16.88
N ALA A 16 -2.58 -1.42 17.64
CA ALA A 16 -2.50 -2.45 18.67
C ALA A 16 -2.16 -3.83 18.06
N ARG A 17 -2.70 -4.15 16.88
CA ARG A 17 -2.35 -5.39 16.14
C ARG A 17 -0.88 -5.43 15.72
N SER A 18 -0.23 -4.29 15.50
CA SER A 18 1.20 -4.21 15.23
C SER A 18 2.06 -4.08 16.49
N GLY A 19 1.47 -4.25 17.69
CA GLY A 19 2.17 -4.14 18.97
C GLY A 19 2.38 -2.70 19.47
N LEU A 20 1.74 -1.70 18.84
CA LEU A 20 1.83 -0.30 19.24
C LEU A 20 0.53 0.14 19.93
N VAL A 21 0.59 0.35 21.24
CA VAL A 21 -0.54 0.93 21.99
C VAL A 21 -0.52 2.44 21.84
N LEU A 22 -1.52 3.00 21.17
CA LEU A 22 -1.64 4.44 20.96
C LEU A 22 -2.42 5.10 22.12
N PRO A 23 -1.87 6.16 22.74
CA PRO A 23 -2.65 7.06 23.58
C PRO A 23 -3.85 7.65 22.83
N ALA A 24 -4.96 7.88 23.54
CA ALA A 24 -6.23 8.30 22.93
C ALA A 24 -6.11 9.62 22.15
N GLU A 25 -5.32 10.56 22.66
CA GLU A 25 -5.04 11.85 22.04
C GLU A 25 -4.34 11.72 20.67
N ARG A 26 -3.73 10.57 20.37
CA ARG A 26 -3.06 10.31 19.09
C ARG A 26 -3.95 9.64 18.05
N HIS A 27 -5.11 9.09 18.44
CA HIS A 27 -5.95 8.28 17.54
C HIS A 27 -6.40 9.07 16.31
N ALA A 28 -6.86 10.30 16.50
CA ALA A 28 -7.33 11.14 15.41
C ALA A 28 -6.20 11.51 14.43
N ALA A 29 -5.04 11.91 14.96
CA ALA A 29 -3.88 12.27 14.15
C ALA A 29 -3.36 11.08 13.34
N VAL A 30 -3.28 9.89 13.95
CA VAL A 30 -2.82 8.68 13.26
C VAL A 30 -3.81 8.24 12.18
N ALA A 31 -5.13 8.31 12.43
CA ALA A 31 -6.14 8.03 11.42
C ALA A 31 -6.03 8.96 10.20
N ALA A 32 -5.85 10.26 10.44
CA ALA A 32 -5.67 11.23 9.36
C ALA A 32 -4.43 10.93 8.50
N VAL A 33 -3.29 10.62 9.12
CA VAL A 33 -2.06 10.25 8.40
C VAL A 33 -2.23 8.93 7.65
N ALA A 34 -2.85 7.92 8.27
CA ALA A 34 -3.11 6.63 7.63
C ALA A 34 -4.02 6.78 6.40
N ASN A 35 -5.07 7.60 6.49
CA ASN A 35 -5.95 7.92 5.36
C ASN A 35 -5.21 8.65 4.24
N HIS A 36 -4.33 9.61 4.58
CA HIS A 36 -3.51 10.30 3.58
C HIS A 36 -2.57 9.33 2.85
N ILE A 37 -1.87 8.46 3.57
CA ILE A 37 -1.03 7.42 2.96
C ILE A 37 -1.86 6.49 2.09
N HIS A 38 -3.03 6.06 2.57
CA HIS A 38 -3.91 5.18 1.81
C HIS A 38 -4.39 5.85 0.50
N ALA A 39 -4.69 7.15 0.53
CA ALA A 39 -5.05 7.90 -0.68
C ALA A 39 -3.91 7.89 -1.71
N VAL A 40 -2.67 8.16 -1.29
CA VAL A 40 -1.50 8.14 -2.18
C VAL A 40 -1.24 6.73 -2.74
N VAL A 41 -1.23 5.71 -1.87
CA VAL A 41 -0.97 4.32 -2.28
C VAL A 41 -2.09 3.76 -3.16
N SER A 42 -3.33 4.25 -3.00
CA SER A 42 -4.44 3.80 -3.85
C SER A 42 -4.24 4.15 -5.32
N VAL A 43 -3.53 5.23 -5.64
CA VAL A 43 -3.16 5.57 -7.02
C VAL A 43 -2.29 4.46 -7.65
N LEU A 44 -1.40 3.84 -6.88
CA LEU A 44 -0.58 2.73 -7.39
C LEU A 44 -1.39 1.48 -7.73
N ARG A 45 -2.57 1.32 -7.13
CA ARG A 45 -3.48 0.20 -7.44
C ARG A 45 -4.25 0.38 -8.74
N GLU A 46 -4.25 1.60 -9.29
CA GLU A 46 -4.85 1.90 -10.59
C GLU A 46 -3.91 1.53 -11.74
N LEU A 47 -2.63 1.28 -11.45
CA LEU A 47 -1.68 0.81 -12.43
C LEU A 47 -2.06 -0.59 -12.90
N ASP A 48 -2.13 -0.76 -14.22
CA ASP A 48 -2.27 -2.08 -14.83
C ASP A 48 -0.90 -2.77 -14.85
N PHE A 49 -0.78 -3.82 -14.03
CA PHE A 49 0.43 -4.63 -13.97
C PHE A 49 0.44 -5.74 -15.05
N ALA A 50 -0.62 -5.91 -15.85
CA ALA A 50 -0.73 -6.94 -16.88
C ALA A 50 -0.19 -8.30 -16.39
N ASP A 51 0.76 -8.90 -17.13
CA ASP A 51 1.42 -10.17 -16.77
C ASP A 51 2.74 -9.97 -15.98
N VAL A 52 3.01 -8.75 -15.49
CA VAL A 52 4.23 -8.46 -14.71
C VAL A 52 4.15 -9.20 -13.37
N ALA A 53 4.98 -10.23 -13.25
CA ALA A 53 5.09 -10.99 -12.01
C ALA A 53 5.57 -10.08 -10.85
N PRO A 54 5.15 -10.35 -9.59
CA PRO A 54 5.70 -9.68 -8.43
C PRO A 54 7.23 -9.77 -8.40
N ALA A 55 7.91 -8.72 -7.93
CA ALA A 55 9.38 -8.63 -8.00
C ALA A 55 10.12 -9.86 -7.43
N ALA A 56 9.59 -10.49 -6.37
CA ALA A 56 10.16 -11.70 -5.79
C ALA A 56 10.13 -12.93 -6.73
N ALA A 57 9.22 -12.94 -7.71
CA ALA A 57 9.06 -13.97 -8.73
C ALA A 57 9.55 -13.51 -10.13
N TYR A 58 9.78 -12.21 -10.32
CA TYR A 58 10.34 -11.67 -11.55
C TYR A 58 11.79 -12.13 -11.70
N ARG A 59 12.04 -13.04 -12.64
CA ARG A 59 13.37 -13.22 -13.22
C ARG A 59 13.43 -12.31 -14.43
N ALA A 60 14.36 -11.36 -14.42
CA ALA A 60 14.70 -10.62 -15.62
C ALA A 60 15.03 -11.64 -16.70
N ALA A 61 14.11 -11.79 -17.66
CA ALA A 61 14.38 -12.62 -18.83
C ALA A 61 15.58 -11.99 -19.51
N GLN A 62 16.58 -12.82 -19.79
CA GLN A 62 17.66 -12.53 -20.72
C GLN A 62 16.97 -12.18 -22.05
N GLU A 63 16.69 -10.89 -22.29
CA GLU A 63 16.14 -10.44 -23.56
C GLU A 63 17.10 -10.93 -24.64
N LYS A 64 16.69 -11.97 -25.38
CA LYS A 64 17.30 -12.21 -26.68
C LYS A 64 16.91 -11.01 -27.51
N HIS A 65 17.82 -10.04 -27.58
CA HIS A 65 17.90 -9.15 -28.71
C HIS A 65 18.13 -10.04 -29.94
N ASP A 66 17.06 -10.56 -30.53
CA ASP A 66 17.10 -10.97 -31.93
C ASP A 66 17.26 -9.67 -32.72
N ALA A 67 18.52 -9.26 -32.84
CA ALA A 67 18.97 -8.25 -33.76
C ALA A 67 18.73 -8.79 -35.17
N ALA A 68 17.58 -8.45 -35.75
CA ALA A 68 17.43 -8.43 -37.20
C ALA A 68 18.04 -7.12 -37.71
N VAL A 69 19.28 -7.21 -38.20
CA VAL A 69 19.93 -6.25 -39.11
C VAL A 69 19.76 -6.77 -40.53
#